data_AF-A0A521B5N0-F1
#
_entry.id   AF-A0A521B5N0-F1
#
_cell.length_a   1.000
_cell.length_b   1.000
_cell.length_c   1.000
_cell.angle_alpha   90.00
_cell.angle_beta   90.00
_cell.angle_gamma   90.00
#
_symmetry.space_group_name_H-M   'P 1'
#
loop_
_entity.id
_entity.type
_entity.pdbx_description
1 polymer ?
#
loop_
_entity_poly.entity_id
_entity_poly.type
_entity_poly.pdbx_seq_one_letter_code
_entity_poly.pdbx_strand_id
1 'polypeptide(L)'
;MHSSFKSVQEILEKTKNEIVVNGSDLPQDVKDMLCYIRKNLFNDSLTISEMRNDLRILNKNYAARFKLYTGYNPKIYIIVKRLETAKKILTKTELSITQVSIALGFLSHSSFSKIFIKSFGISPSKWIDEELNSDKNSQK
;
A
#
# COMPACT_ATOMS: atom_id res chain seq x y z
N MET A 1 -2.93 17.50 -19.00
CA MET A 1 -2.20 16.25 -18.69
C MET A 1 -1.23 16.34 -17.50
N HIS A 2 -0.58 17.48 -17.21
CA HIS A 2 0.37 17.59 -16.09
C HIS A 2 -0.26 17.49 -14.67
N SER A 3 -1.57 17.76 -14.53
CA SER A 3 -2.23 17.80 -13.21
C SER A 3 -2.41 16.41 -12.58
N SER A 4 -2.79 15.39 -13.37
CA SER A 4 -3.13 14.06 -12.83
C SER A 4 -1.91 13.32 -12.28
N PHE A 5 -0.74 13.45 -12.94
CA PHE A 5 0.50 12.83 -12.45
C PHE A 5 0.98 13.44 -11.14
N LYS A 6 0.86 14.76 -10.98
CA LYS A 6 1.21 15.46 -9.75
C LYS A 6 0.37 14.97 -8.57
N SER A 7 -0.94 14.81 -8.77
CA SER A 7 -1.85 14.27 -7.75
C SER A 7 -1.50 12.83 -7.35
N VAL A 8 -1.09 11.99 -8.30
CA VAL A 8 -0.68 10.61 -8.00
C VAL A 8 0.57 10.59 -7.14
N GLN A 9 1.62 11.32 -7.53
CA GLN A 9 2.87 11.38 -6.76
C GLN A 9 2.63 11.92 -5.34
N GLU A 10 1.76 12.92 -5.20
CA GLU A 10 1.37 13.45 -3.90
C GLU A 10 0.68 12.39 -3.02
N ILE A 11 -0.25 11.60 -3.59
CA ILE A 11 -0.92 10.51 -2.86
C ILE A 11 0.08 9.44 -2.43
N LEU A 12 0.99 9.03 -3.31
CA LEU A 12 2.02 8.04 -2.99
C LEU A 12 2.89 8.52 -1.83
N GLU A 13 3.37 9.77 -1.90
CA GLU A 13 4.27 10.30 -0.88
C GLU A 13 3.58 10.55 0.44
N LYS A 14 2.31 10.96 0.40
CA LYS A 14 1.46 11.02 1.59
C LYS A 14 1.31 9.65 2.25
N THR A 15 1.01 8.58 1.50
CA THR A 15 0.91 7.23 2.08
C THR A 15 2.24 6.80 2.72
N LYS A 16 3.39 7.03 2.07
CA LYS A 16 4.69 6.70 2.69
C LYS A 16 4.85 7.46 4.01
N ASN A 17 4.44 8.73 4.05
CA ASN A 17 4.55 9.57 5.23
C ASN A 17 3.62 9.15 6.38
N GLU A 18 2.48 8.52 6.07
CA GLU A 18 1.55 7.91 7.04
C GLU A 18 2.16 6.69 7.78
N ILE A 19 3.23 6.07 7.25
CA ILE A 19 3.94 5.00 7.96
C ILE A 19 4.76 5.60 9.11
N VAL A 20 4.26 5.41 10.33
CA VAL A 20 4.89 5.88 11.57
C VAL A 20 6.06 4.96 11.94
N VAL A 21 7.27 5.52 11.95
CA VAL A 21 8.51 4.79 12.27
C VAL A 21 9.03 5.10 13.69
N ASN A 22 8.65 6.24 14.26
CA ASN A 22 9.25 6.77 15.49
C ASN A 22 8.38 6.57 16.74
N GLY A 23 7.54 5.53 16.78
CA GLY A 23 6.83 5.18 18.00
C GLY A 23 7.81 4.88 19.14
N SER A 24 7.62 5.51 20.30
CA SER A 24 8.48 5.34 21.48
C SER A 24 8.62 3.86 21.86
N ASP A 25 7.53 3.11 21.71
CA ASP A 25 7.40 1.72 22.18
C ASP A 25 7.80 0.68 21.12
N LEU A 26 8.22 1.13 19.93
CA LEU A 26 8.62 0.21 18.87
C LEU A 26 10.05 -0.31 19.07
N PRO A 27 10.28 -1.63 19.04
CA PRO A 27 11.62 -2.21 19.00
C PRO A 27 12.39 -1.75 17.77
N GLN A 28 13.72 -1.64 17.89
CA GLN A 28 14.57 -1.11 16.81
C GLN A 28 14.41 -1.88 15.50
N ASP A 29 14.33 -3.21 15.55
CA ASP A 29 14.17 -4.02 14.34
C ASP A 29 12.83 -3.76 13.63
N VAL A 30 11.77 -3.48 14.39
CA VAL A 30 10.46 -3.12 13.83
C VAL A 30 10.53 -1.73 13.22
N LYS A 31 11.21 -0.77 13.85
CA LYS A 31 11.47 0.56 13.30
C LYS A 31 12.24 0.46 11.97
N ASP A 32 13.29 -0.35 11.93
CA ASP A 32 14.11 -0.54 10.73
C ASP A 32 13.31 -1.16 9.59
N MET A 33 12.48 -2.17 9.88
CA MET A 33 11.57 -2.77 8.90
C MET A 33 10.53 -1.75 8.40
N LEU A 34 9.93 -0.95 9.28
CA LEU A 34 8.97 0.09 8.88
C LEU A 34 9.63 1.18 8.03
N CYS A 35 10.85 1.58 8.38
CA CYS A 35 11.65 2.53 7.60
C CYS A 35 11.95 1.98 6.20
N TYR A 36 12.35 0.71 6.11
CA TYR A 36 12.62 0.03 4.85
C TYR A 36 11.36 -0.08 3.99
N ILE A 37 10.24 -0.51 4.58
CA ILE A 37 8.94 -0.59 3.90
C ILE A 37 8.53 0.79 3.41
N ARG A 38 8.64 1.84 4.23
CA ARG A 38 8.28 3.21 3.85
C ARG A 38 9.05 3.68 2.62
N LYS A 39 10.36 3.44 2.56
CA LYS A 39 11.21 3.83 1.42
C LYS A 39 10.86 3.06 0.14
N ASN A 40 10.51 1.78 0.27
CA ASN A 40 10.36 0.85 -0.86
C ASN A 40 8.90 0.47 -1.15
N LEU A 41 7.91 1.13 -0.53
CA LEU A 41 6.52 0.64 -0.48
C LEU A 41 5.93 0.30 -1.84
N PHE A 42 6.22 1.10 -2.87
CA PHE A 42 5.70 0.93 -4.22
C PHE A 42 6.71 0.34 -5.22
N ASN A 43 7.85 -0.14 -4.72
CA ASN A 43 8.81 -0.89 -5.54
C ASN A 43 8.24 -2.30 -5.81
N ASP A 44 8.15 -2.69 -7.08
CA ASP A 44 7.61 -3.98 -7.50
C ASP A 44 8.51 -5.16 -7.14
N SER A 45 9.82 -4.92 -6.96
CA SER A 45 10.77 -5.92 -6.52
C SER A 45 10.79 -6.14 -5.00
N LEU A 46 10.12 -5.30 -4.20
CA LEU A 46 10.19 -5.40 -2.74
C LEU A 46 9.73 -6.78 -2.24
N THR A 47 10.69 -7.58 -1.74
CA THR A 47 10.41 -8.82 -1.03
C THR A 47 10.75 -8.77 0.45
N ILE A 48 10.06 -9.59 1.26
CA ILE A 48 10.41 -9.76 2.69
C ILE A 48 11.81 -10.40 2.85
N SER A 49 12.23 -11.21 1.87
CA SER A 49 13.53 -11.87 1.90
C SER A 49 14.66 -10.86 1.72
N GLU A 50 14.57 -9.98 0.72
CA GLU A 50 15.56 -8.92 0.49
C GLU A 50 15.60 -7.95 1.65
N MET A 51 14.44 -7.47 2.12
CA MET A 51 14.38 -6.58 3.28
C MET A 51 15.09 -7.19 4.50
N ARG A 52 14.88 -8.49 4.76
CA ARG A 52 15.56 -9.17 5.86
C ARG A 52 17.06 -9.30 5.64
N ASN A 53 17.48 -9.57 4.41
CA ASN A 53 18.89 -9.67 4.06
C ASN A 53 19.61 -8.32 4.25
N ASP A 54 19.03 -7.24 3.73
CA ASP A 54 19.57 -5.89 3.80
C ASP A 54 19.65 -5.38 5.25
N LEU A 55 18.63 -5.68 6.04
CA LEU A 55 18.57 -5.32 7.47
C LEU A 55 19.27 -6.33 8.39
N ARG A 56 19.87 -7.41 7.84
CA ARG A 56 20.53 -8.50 8.60
C ARG A 56 19.63 -9.11 9.68
N ILE A 57 18.33 -9.23 9.41
CA ILE A 57 17.35 -9.80 10.36
C ILE A 57 17.39 -11.32 10.27
N LEU A 58 18.14 -11.95 11.17
CA LEU A 58 18.28 -13.42 11.23
C LEU A 58 17.18 -14.10 12.06
N ASN A 59 16.52 -13.37 12.96
CA ASN A 59 15.52 -13.92 13.86
C ASN A 59 14.28 -14.42 13.10
N LYS A 60 13.90 -15.69 13.31
CA LYS A 60 12.72 -16.32 12.66
C LYS A 60 11.38 -15.75 13.15
N ASN A 61 11.33 -15.17 14.35
CA ASN A 61 10.13 -14.58 14.95
C ASN A 61 9.85 -13.14 14.49
N TYR A 62 10.63 -12.60 13.54
CA TYR A 62 10.48 -11.22 13.05
C TYR A 62 9.05 -10.89 12.63
N ALA A 63 8.35 -11.82 11.97
CA ALA A 63 7.00 -11.59 11.46
C ALA A 63 5.97 -11.49 12.58
N ALA A 64 6.10 -12.32 13.61
CA ALA A 64 5.22 -12.29 14.78
C ALA A 64 5.45 -11.02 15.60
N ARG A 65 6.73 -10.63 15.80
CA ARG A 65 7.09 -9.39 16.47
C ARG A 65 6.58 -8.17 15.70
N PHE A 66 6.82 -8.09 14.40
CA PHE A 66 6.28 -7.01 13.57
C PHE A 66 4.74 -6.95 13.64
N LYS A 67 4.06 -8.10 13.62
CA LYS A 67 2.60 -8.17 13.78
C LYS A 67 2.12 -7.66 15.14
N LEU A 68 2.84 -7.96 16.22
CA LEU A 68 2.50 -7.50 17.56
C LEU A 68 2.38 -5.97 17.62
N TYR A 69 3.26 -5.26 16.93
CA TYR A 69 3.30 -3.79 16.95
C TYR A 69 2.49 -3.12 15.84
N THR A 70 2.25 -3.80 14.73
CA THR A 70 1.59 -3.20 13.55
C THR A 70 0.20 -3.77 13.25
N GLY A 71 -0.21 -4.83 13.94
CA GLY A 71 -1.43 -5.60 13.68
C GLY A 71 -1.33 -6.59 12.51
N TYR A 72 -0.33 -6.42 11.62
CA TYR A 72 -0.19 -7.21 10.41
C TYR A 72 1.18 -7.87 10.31
N ASN A 73 1.28 -9.04 9.70
CA ASN A 73 2.61 -9.51 9.29
C ASN A 73 3.17 -8.58 8.19
N PRO A 74 4.50 -8.52 8.00
CA PRO A 74 5.13 -7.56 7.09
C PRO A 74 4.60 -7.59 5.66
N LYS A 75 4.36 -8.79 5.11
CA LYS A 75 3.85 -8.96 3.74
C LYS A 75 2.43 -8.40 3.60
N ILE A 76 1.55 -8.73 4.55
CA ILE A 76 0.18 -8.22 4.55
C ILE A 76 0.16 -6.71 4.79
N TYR A 77 1.04 -6.20 5.65
CA TYR A 77 1.16 -4.75 5.89
C TYR A 77 1.45 -3.98 4.59
N ILE A 78 2.42 -4.44 3.80
CA ILE A 78 2.75 -3.84 2.48
C ILE A 78 1.53 -3.88 1.56
N ILE A 79 0.86 -5.03 1.47
CA ILE A 79 -0.33 -5.20 0.61
C ILE A 79 -1.45 -4.25 1.03
N VAL A 80 -1.76 -4.18 2.32
CA VAL A 80 -2.81 -3.29 2.85
C VAL A 80 -2.50 -1.84 2.52
N LYS A 81 -1.27 -1.37 2.75
CA LYS A 81 -0.88 0.01 2.43
C LYS A 81 -0.95 0.32 0.94
N ARG A 82 -0.57 -0.62 0.08
CA ARG A 82 -0.73 -0.48 -1.38
C ARG A 82 -2.21 -0.39 -1.77
N LEU A 83 -3.06 -1.25 -1.22
CA LEU A 83 -4.49 -1.28 -1.51
C LEU A 83 -5.25 -0.05 -1.00
N GLU A 84 -4.94 0.42 0.20
CA GLU A 84 -5.46 1.69 0.74
C GLU A 84 -5.11 2.86 -0.19
N THR A 85 -3.90 2.84 -0.75
CA THR A 85 -3.46 3.84 -1.73
C THR A 85 -4.17 3.68 -3.07
N ALA A 86 -4.41 2.45 -3.52
CA ALA A 86 -5.17 2.16 -4.73
C ALA A 86 -6.55 2.81 -4.69
N LYS A 87 -7.27 2.65 -3.57
CA LYS A 87 -8.59 3.28 -3.37
C LYS A 87 -8.52 4.80 -3.57
N LYS A 88 -7.51 5.46 -2.97
CA LYS A 88 -7.31 6.91 -3.08
C LYS A 88 -7.03 7.34 -4.53
N ILE A 89 -6.21 6.58 -5.27
CA ILE A 89 -5.86 6.93 -6.66
C ILE A 89 -7.03 6.68 -7.61
N LEU A 90 -7.73 5.55 -7.46
CA LEU A 90 -8.84 5.15 -8.32
C LEU A 90 -10.00 6.15 -8.26
N THR A 91 -10.25 6.80 -7.13
CA THR A 91 -11.35 7.77 -6.99
C THR A 91 -10.94 9.22 -7.23
N LYS A 92 -9.65 9.56 -7.13
CA LYS A 92 -9.16 10.95 -7.25
C LYS A 92 -8.47 11.27 -8.56
N THR A 93 -8.31 10.27 -9.45
CA THR A 93 -7.55 10.43 -10.69
C THR A 93 -8.22 9.65 -11.82
N GLU A 94 -7.89 10.00 -13.06
CA GLU A 94 -8.39 9.32 -14.27
C GLU A 94 -7.47 8.18 -14.72
N LEU A 95 -6.61 7.66 -13.83
CA LEU A 95 -5.71 6.57 -14.19
C LEU A 95 -6.48 5.27 -14.40
N SER A 96 -6.09 4.54 -15.46
CA SER A 96 -6.58 3.18 -15.66
C SER A 96 -6.15 2.25 -14.53
N ILE A 97 -6.95 1.22 -14.27
CA ILE A 97 -6.66 0.20 -13.24
C ILE A 97 -5.28 -0.42 -13.45
N THR A 98 -4.87 -0.62 -14.70
CA THR A 98 -3.54 -1.11 -15.07
C THR A 98 -2.44 -0.13 -14.61
N GLN A 99 -2.57 1.16 -14.91
CA GLN A 99 -1.60 2.17 -14.48
C GLN A 99 -1.52 2.26 -12.95
N VAL A 100 -2.66 2.20 -12.26
CA VAL A 100 -2.69 2.16 -10.78
C VAL A 100 -1.97 0.92 -10.24
N SER A 101 -2.19 -0.25 -10.84
CA SER A 101 -1.53 -1.48 -10.39
C SER A 101 0.00 -1.39 -10.51
N ILE A 102 0.50 -0.83 -11.61
CA ILE A 102 1.94 -0.64 -11.85
C ILE A 102 2.51 0.40 -10.86
N ALA A 103 1.83 1.54 -10.70
CA ALA A 103 2.28 2.61 -9.80
C ALA A 103 2.37 2.17 -8.33
N LEU A 104 1.66 1.11 -7.94
CA LEU A 104 1.66 0.56 -6.59
C LEU A 104 2.60 -0.64 -6.42
N GLY A 105 3.38 -0.99 -7.44
CA GLY A 105 4.34 -2.08 -7.41
C GLY A 105 3.71 -3.48 -7.50
N PHE A 106 2.54 -3.62 -8.12
CA PHE A 106 2.01 -4.93 -8.46
C PHE A 106 2.52 -5.38 -9.83
N LEU A 107 3.02 -6.63 -9.89
CA LEU A 107 3.59 -7.21 -11.12
C LEU A 107 2.58 -7.36 -12.26
N SER A 108 1.28 -7.44 -11.96
CA SER A 108 0.24 -7.50 -12.98
C SER A 108 -1.11 -7.00 -12.50
N HIS A 109 -1.91 -6.52 -13.45
CA HIS A 109 -3.32 -6.16 -13.26
C HIS A 109 -4.14 -7.33 -12.67
N SER A 110 -3.89 -8.55 -13.13
CA SER A 110 -4.60 -9.76 -12.67
C SER A 110 -4.31 -10.07 -11.20
N SER A 111 -3.03 -9.97 -10.79
CA SER A 111 -2.64 -10.14 -9.39
C SER A 111 -3.24 -9.07 -8.50
N PHE A 112 -3.18 -7.81 -8.95
CA PHE A 112 -3.79 -6.68 -8.26
C PHE A 112 -5.29 -6.89 -8.06
N SER A 113 -6.03 -7.15 -9.14
CA SER A 113 -7.50 -7.30 -9.08
C SER A 113 -7.93 -8.43 -8.16
N LYS A 114 -7.26 -9.59 -8.20
CA LYS A 114 -7.54 -10.71 -7.29
C LYS A 114 -7.34 -10.33 -5.83
N ILE A 115 -6.23 -9.64 -5.52
CA ILE A 115 -5.90 -9.20 -4.16
C ILE A 115 -6.87 -8.12 -3.69
N PHE A 116 -7.25 -7.19 -4.58
CA PHE A 116 -8.22 -6.12 -4.30
C PHE A 116 -9.59 -6.70 -3.97
N ILE A 117 -10.12 -7.59 -4.81
CA ILE A 117 -11.40 -8.29 -4.57
C ILE A 117 -11.36 -9.08 -3.27
N LYS A 118 -10.27 -9.82 -3.01
CA LYS A 118 -10.12 -10.56 -1.77
C LYS A 118 -10.16 -9.66 -0.53
N SER A 119 -9.69 -8.42 -0.65
CA SER A 119 -9.57 -7.49 0.48
C SER A 119 -10.81 -6.63 0.69
N PHE A 120 -11.55 -6.30 -0.39
CA PHE A 120 -12.67 -5.36 -0.35
C PHE A 120 -14.00 -5.94 -0.84
N GLY A 121 -14.02 -7.19 -1.31
CA GLY A 121 -15.23 -7.89 -1.76
C GLY A 121 -15.70 -7.54 -3.18
N ILE A 122 -15.21 -6.45 -3.77
CA ILE A 122 -15.61 -5.99 -5.12
C ILE A 122 -14.40 -5.70 -6.02
N SER A 123 -14.63 -5.64 -7.33
CA SER A 123 -13.57 -5.33 -8.30
C SER A 123 -13.16 -3.85 -8.24
N PRO A 124 -11.94 -3.49 -8.66
CA PRO A 124 -11.51 -2.10 -8.74
C PRO A 124 -12.42 -1.23 -9.61
N SER A 125 -12.93 -1.76 -10.73
CA SER A 125 -13.91 -1.05 -11.58
C SER A 125 -15.18 -0.73 -10.81
N LYS A 126 -15.75 -1.73 -10.12
CA LYS A 126 -16.98 -1.55 -9.34
C LYS A 126 -16.77 -0.59 -8.18
N TRP A 127 -15.58 -0.59 -7.57
CA TRP A 127 -15.20 0.37 -6.53
C TRP A 127 -15.30 1.82 -7.02
N ILE A 128 -14.78 2.10 -8.23
CA ILE A 128 -14.87 3.43 -8.85
C ILE A 128 -16.34 3.81 -9.05
N ASP A 129 -17.13 2.90 -9.62
CA ASP A 129 -18.55 3.16 -9.88
C ASP A 129 -19.34 3.44 -8.60
N GLU A 130 -19.13 2.68 -7.53
CA GLU A 130 -19.84 2.85 -6.24
C GLU A 130 -19.48 4.19 -5.57
N GLU A 131 -18.19 4.55 -5.53
CA GLU A 131 -17.73 5.80 -4.91
C GLU A 131 -18.21 7.04 -5.67
N LEU A 132 -18.13 7.05 -7.01
CA LEU A 132 -18.61 8.18 -7.83
C LEU A 132 -20.13 8.39 -7.73
N ASN A 133 -20.89 7.33 -7.44
CA ASN A 133 -22.32 7.41 -7.23
C ASN A 133 -22.68 7.83 -5.78
N SER A 134 -21.81 7.53 -4.80
CA SER A 134 -22.00 7.95 -3.40
C SER A 134 -21.78 9.46 -3.20
N ASP A 135 -20.84 10.06 -3.92
CA ASP A 135 -20.56 11.51 -3.87
C ASP A 135 -21.73 12.34 -4.43
N LYS A 136 -22.46 11.82 -5.43
CA LYS A 136 -23.62 12.49 -6.04
C LYS A 136 -24.87 12.51 -5.14
N ASN A 137 -24.99 11.54 -4.22
CA ASN A 137 -26.11 11.44 -3.29
C ASN A 137 -25.87 12.21 -1.97
N SER A 138 -24.64 12.64 -1.70
CA SER A 138 -24.29 13.43 -0.49
C SER A 138 -24.33 14.95 -0.70
N GLN A 139 -24.61 15.40 -1.94
CA GLN A 139 -24.77 16.81 -2.30
C GLN A 139 -26.22 17.17 -2.70
N LYS A 140 -27.19 16.32 -2.34
CA LYS A 140 -28.61 16.52 -2.64
C LYS A 140 -29.44 16.59 -1.38
#